data_AF-A0A8T5ELH4-F1
#
_entry.id   AF-A0A8T5ELH4-F1
#
_cell.length_a   1.000
_cell.length_b   1.000
_cell.length_c   1.000
_cell.angle_alpha   90.00
_cell.angle_beta   90.00
_cell.angle_gamma   90.00
#
_symmetry.space_group_name_H-M   'P 1'
#
loop_
_entity.id
_entity.type
_entity.pdbx_description
1 polymer ?
#
loop_
_entity_poly.entity_id
_entity_poly.type
_entity_poly.pdbx_seq_one_letter_code
_entity_poly.pdbx_strand_id
1 'polypeptide(L)'
;MASELPRISVAVSDRILLHLLENHFQADRFMVEATITRTGIAESCALHPPNVSRTMRALHKQGLVSEHSRAIKGDSRRQKTWQLTEEGHIEASNRHDSLSKTPLLIRDRLGTLLELDAGKAAARLETGLSLIQVLMHAQHEGVLVFGDIRFGPILSRESGKTQPPGRLTLLAGAHATYHTTPPVVRDIHGRDNEQSILHKWRESRIPILVLSGIAGIGKSTLAAHWVNNQLNKEPNLSVCWYPCQAWDRPLGVAVSILHRLGIDENHDPYNLMDTLPMLPGASLDVDSWRRRLLAYLTDGNAVRERYREKPTTGSPPPTWLFVIDDIHHLGEGGDDLLGALLQVASQSPIQMLLISRDDLHFYDRRDVHTRKLVQELPVSGLSLDALGEWLEHMDKKNSPSAEEVFDATGGHPLAMEMLELYENQTHKDWLRFLDEEILHPLPSNEKEVLALLSVAERPVLWPKLAQAANWDGPPPKRLLEKGLIIESEEGMWLHDALRERLLREAGEIQEKRINLLNE
;
A
#
# COMPACT_ATOMS: atom_id res chain seq x y z
N MET A 1 -30.20 -14.00 -48.18
CA MET A 1 -31.09 -13.48 -47.12
C MET A 1 -30.20 -13.15 -45.95
N ALA A 2 -30.03 -11.87 -45.60
CA ALA A 2 -29.27 -11.50 -44.42
C ALA A 2 -30.07 -11.95 -43.19
N SER A 3 -29.55 -12.91 -42.42
CA SER A 3 -30.14 -13.24 -41.12
C SER A 3 -30.11 -11.98 -40.27
N GLU A 4 -31.27 -11.52 -39.81
CA GLU A 4 -31.36 -10.40 -38.89
C GLU A 4 -30.46 -10.69 -37.68
N LEU A 5 -29.61 -9.72 -37.32
CA LEU A 5 -28.76 -9.81 -36.13
C LEU A 5 -29.66 -10.11 -34.92
N PRO A 6 -29.28 -11.06 -34.03
CA PRO A 6 -30.07 -11.38 -32.85
C PRO A 6 -30.25 -10.12 -32.00
N ARG A 7 -31.49 -9.64 -31.89
CA ARG A 7 -31.83 -8.49 -31.03
C ARG A 7 -31.84 -8.93 -29.58
N ILE A 8 -30.72 -8.72 -28.90
CA ILE A 8 -30.58 -8.98 -27.47
C ILE A 8 -31.29 -7.87 -26.70
N SER A 9 -32.17 -8.25 -25.78
CA SER A 9 -32.86 -7.33 -24.89
C SER A 9 -32.91 -7.93 -23.49
N VAL A 10 -32.27 -7.26 -22.54
CA VAL A 10 -32.28 -7.69 -21.13
C VAL A 10 -33.26 -6.80 -20.36
N ALA A 11 -34.21 -7.42 -19.65
CA ALA A 11 -35.17 -6.72 -18.82
C ALA A 11 -34.47 -5.97 -17.68
N VAL A 12 -35.00 -4.79 -17.30
CA VAL A 12 -34.40 -3.94 -16.26
C VAL A 12 -34.24 -4.67 -14.92
N SER A 13 -35.21 -5.52 -14.55
CA SER A 13 -35.14 -6.35 -13.33
C SER A 13 -33.96 -7.32 -13.38
N ASP A 14 -33.75 -7.98 -14.53
CA ASP A 14 -32.72 -8.99 -14.68
C ASP A 14 -31.32 -8.36 -14.66
N ARG A 15 -31.17 -7.14 -15.22
CA ARG A 15 -29.92 -6.37 -15.13
C ARG A 15 -29.53 -6.11 -13.67
N ILE A 16 -30.49 -5.68 -12.86
CA ILE A 16 -30.27 -5.36 -11.45
C ILE A 16 -29.97 -6.64 -10.66
N LEU A 17 -30.73 -7.73 -10.90
CA LEU A 17 -30.49 -9.00 -10.21
C LEU A 17 -29.11 -9.59 -10.52
N LEU A 18 -28.68 -9.56 -11.79
CA LEU A 18 -27.33 -10.00 -12.18
C LEU A 18 -26.24 -9.16 -11.54
N HIS A 19 -26.40 -7.82 -11.54
CA HIS A 19 -25.44 -6.92 -10.92
C HIS A 19 -25.32 -7.15 -9.40
N LEU A 20 -26.45 -7.34 -8.71
CA LEU A 20 -26.43 -7.65 -7.28
C LEU A 20 -25.85 -9.04 -6.98
N LEU A 21 -26.05 -10.01 -7.88
CA LEU A 21 -25.45 -11.35 -7.77
C LEU A 21 -23.92 -11.28 -7.86
N GLU A 22 -23.38 -10.51 -8.81
CA GLU A 22 -21.94 -10.28 -8.96
C GLU A 22 -21.33 -9.58 -7.74
N ASN A 23 -22.11 -8.77 -7.03
CA ASN A 23 -21.69 -8.05 -5.83
C ASN A 23 -22.10 -8.74 -4.52
N HIS A 24 -22.56 -10.00 -4.56
CA HIS A 24 -23.07 -10.70 -3.37
C HIS A 24 -22.01 -10.85 -2.25
N PHE A 25 -20.73 -10.94 -2.60
CA PHE A 25 -19.61 -11.00 -1.64
C PHE A 25 -19.52 -9.78 -0.69
N GLN A 26 -20.23 -8.69 -0.99
CA GLN A 26 -20.31 -7.50 -0.15
C GLN A 26 -21.42 -7.59 0.93
N ALA A 27 -22.27 -8.61 0.89
CA ALA A 27 -23.44 -8.73 1.76
C ALA A 27 -23.08 -8.73 3.25
N ASP A 28 -21.98 -9.38 3.65
CA ASP A 28 -21.57 -9.46 5.07
C ASP A 28 -20.59 -8.35 5.50
N ARG A 29 -20.31 -7.38 4.63
CA ARG A 29 -19.35 -6.31 4.92
C ARG A 29 -20.02 -5.10 5.58
N PHE A 30 -19.40 -4.59 6.65
CA PHE A 30 -19.84 -3.38 7.34
C PHE A 30 -19.67 -2.11 6.48
N MET A 31 -18.60 -2.07 5.68
CA MET A 31 -18.33 -1.03 4.68
C MET A 31 -18.35 -1.65 3.28
N VAL A 32 -19.07 -1.02 2.36
CA VAL A 32 -19.35 -1.54 1.02
C VAL A 32 -18.95 -0.54 -0.06
N GLU A 33 -18.81 -1.01 -1.29
CA GLU A 33 -18.50 -0.15 -2.42
C GLU A 33 -19.73 0.61 -2.92
N ALA A 34 -19.51 1.70 -3.65
CA ALA A 34 -20.60 2.49 -4.22
C ALA A 34 -21.43 1.70 -5.26
N THR A 35 -20.93 0.56 -5.76
CA THR A 35 -21.55 -0.26 -6.81
C THR A 35 -22.94 -0.77 -6.44
N ILE A 36 -23.25 -0.96 -5.15
CA ILE A 36 -24.57 -1.42 -4.67
C ILE A 36 -25.48 -0.27 -4.18
N THR A 37 -25.09 0.97 -4.42
CA THR A 37 -25.92 2.16 -4.19
C THR A 37 -26.82 2.46 -5.39
N ARG A 38 -27.74 3.42 -5.25
CA ARG A 38 -28.69 3.75 -6.32
C ARG A 38 -27.95 4.26 -7.56
N THR A 39 -26.91 5.06 -7.37
CA THR A 39 -26.09 5.62 -8.45
C THR A 39 -25.17 4.57 -9.05
N GLY A 40 -24.50 3.75 -8.23
CA GLY A 40 -23.64 2.69 -8.73
C GLY A 40 -24.38 1.61 -9.53
N ILE A 41 -25.59 1.23 -9.10
CA ILE A 41 -26.45 0.30 -9.84
C ILE A 41 -26.96 0.95 -11.14
N ALA A 42 -27.29 2.24 -11.09
CA ALA A 42 -27.70 2.99 -12.29
C ALA A 42 -26.58 3.03 -13.35
N GLU A 43 -25.36 3.32 -12.94
CA GLU A 43 -24.19 3.34 -13.81
C GLU A 43 -23.89 1.95 -14.38
N SER A 44 -23.80 0.93 -13.52
CA SER A 44 -23.41 -0.43 -13.91
C SER A 44 -24.44 -1.10 -14.82
N CYS A 45 -25.74 -0.84 -14.62
CA CYS A 45 -26.81 -1.40 -15.43
C CYS A 45 -27.23 -0.52 -16.62
N ALA A 46 -26.56 0.62 -16.84
CA ALA A 46 -26.93 1.66 -17.81
C ALA A 46 -28.41 2.08 -17.69
N LEU A 47 -28.84 2.43 -16.48
CA LEU A 47 -30.19 2.84 -16.14
C LEU A 47 -30.23 4.27 -15.62
N HIS A 48 -31.37 4.93 -15.79
CA HIS A 48 -31.64 6.19 -15.10
C HIS A 48 -31.97 5.92 -13.61
N PRO A 49 -31.41 6.66 -12.62
CA PRO A 49 -31.59 6.35 -11.18
C PRO A 49 -33.04 6.22 -10.66
N PRO A 50 -34.03 6.99 -11.18
CA PRO A 50 -35.46 6.77 -10.90
C PRO A 50 -35.97 5.37 -11.31
N ASN A 51 -35.46 4.80 -12.40
CA ASN A 51 -35.86 3.46 -12.84
C ASN A 51 -35.33 2.40 -11.86
N VAL A 52 -34.10 2.55 -11.38
CA VAL A 52 -33.55 1.70 -10.31
C VAL A 52 -34.45 1.76 -9.07
N SER A 53 -34.85 2.96 -8.65
CA SER A 53 -35.72 3.13 -7.48
C SER A 53 -37.12 2.52 -7.64
N ARG A 54 -37.66 2.48 -8.87
CA ARG A 54 -38.96 1.85 -9.18
C ARG A 54 -38.83 0.33 -9.17
N THR A 55 -37.80 -0.20 -9.82
CA THR A 55 -37.55 -1.64 -9.90
C THR A 55 -37.19 -2.22 -8.53
N MET A 56 -36.36 -1.53 -7.73
CA MET A 56 -36.04 -1.96 -6.37
C MET A 56 -37.27 -2.05 -5.47
N ARG A 57 -38.24 -1.13 -5.61
CA ARG A 57 -39.50 -1.23 -4.88
C ARG A 57 -40.31 -2.48 -5.25
N ALA A 58 -40.31 -2.85 -6.53
CA ALA A 58 -40.97 -4.06 -7.00
C ALA A 58 -40.25 -5.33 -6.50
N LEU A 59 -38.93 -5.40 -6.63
CA LEU A 59 -38.11 -6.52 -6.16
C LEU A 59 -38.18 -6.69 -4.64
N HIS A 60 -38.19 -5.58 -3.88
CA HIS A 60 -38.33 -5.61 -2.43
C HIS A 60 -39.71 -6.12 -2.01
N LYS A 61 -40.78 -5.71 -2.71
CA LYS A 61 -42.15 -6.23 -2.48
C LYS A 61 -42.26 -7.73 -2.78
N GLN A 62 -41.47 -8.24 -3.74
CA GLN A 62 -41.39 -9.66 -4.07
C GLN A 62 -40.49 -10.45 -3.11
N GLY A 63 -39.83 -9.80 -2.15
CA GLY A 63 -38.93 -10.44 -1.19
C GLY A 63 -37.58 -10.84 -1.78
N LEU A 64 -37.19 -10.32 -2.96
CA LEU A 64 -35.95 -10.70 -3.65
C LEU A 64 -34.74 -9.84 -3.26
N VAL A 65 -34.97 -8.65 -2.71
CA VAL A 65 -33.90 -7.74 -2.27
C VAL A 65 -34.21 -7.14 -0.91
N SER A 66 -33.17 -6.89 -0.12
CA SER A 66 -33.25 -6.15 1.14
C SER A 66 -32.52 -4.81 1.01
N GLU A 67 -33.09 -3.78 1.65
CA GLU A 67 -32.52 -2.43 1.69
C GLU A 67 -31.83 -2.21 3.03
N HIS A 68 -30.59 -1.71 3.00
CA HIS A 68 -29.78 -1.41 4.18
C HIS A 68 -29.21 0.00 4.09
N SER A 69 -28.94 0.60 5.25
CA SER A 69 -28.16 1.84 5.33
C SER A 69 -26.72 1.46 5.68
N ARG A 70 -25.76 1.67 4.78
CA ARG A 70 -24.36 1.23 4.97
C ARG A 70 -23.37 2.37 4.71
N ALA A 71 -22.19 2.27 5.31
CA ALA A 71 -21.08 3.17 5.03
C ALA A 71 -20.46 2.80 3.67
N ILE A 72 -20.23 3.79 2.81
CA ILE A 72 -19.63 3.59 1.49
C ILE A 72 -18.14 3.95 1.56
N LYS A 73 -17.28 3.13 0.94
CA LYS A 73 -15.85 3.41 0.86
C LYS A 73 -15.60 4.79 0.22
N GLY A 74 -14.95 5.68 0.96
CA GLY A 74 -14.64 7.05 0.50
C GLY A 74 -15.77 8.07 0.66
N ASP A 75 -16.91 7.71 1.27
CA ASP A 75 -17.99 8.64 1.59
C ASP A 75 -18.16 8.78 3.12
N SER A 76 -18.29 10.03 3.57
CA SER A 76 -18.57 10.40 4.96
C SER A 76 -19.99 10.05 5.40
N ARG A 77 -20.94 9.89 4.46
CA ARG A 77 -22.36 9.66 4.76
C ARG A 77 -22.76 8.22 4.46
N ARG A 78 -23.57 7.64 5.35
CA ARG A 78 -24.24 6.35 5.07
C ARG A 78 -25.24 6.53 3.94
N GLN A 79 -25.20 5.61 2.98
CA GLN A 79 -26.13 5.58 1.86
C GLN A 79 -27.02 4.33 1.90
N LYS A 80 -28.14 4.40 1.18
CA LYS A 80 -29.00 3.23 0.96
C LYS A 80 -28.34 2.30 -0.05
N THR A 81 -28.23 1.04 0.34
CA THR A 81 -27.65 -0.05 -0.44
C THR A 81 -28.64 -1.20 -0.54
N TRP A 82 -28.57 -1.95 -1.63
CA TRP A 82 -29.42 -3.12 -1.85
C TRP A 82 -28.57 -4.38 -1.94
N GLN A 83 -29.10 -5.48 -1.43
CA GLN A 83 -28.51 -6.81 -1.54
C GLN A 83 -29.61 -7.83 -1.83
N LEU A 84 -29.23 -8.96 -2.42
CA LEU A 84 -30.15 -10.09 -2.61
C LEU A 84 -30.51 -10.72 -1.25
N THR A 85 -31.76 -11.16 -1.12
CA THR A 85 -32.17 -12.13 -0.09
C THR A 85 -31.79 -13.54 -0.54
N GLU A 86 -32.05 -14.55 0.29
CA GLU A 86 -31.83 -15.96 -0.09
C GLU A 86 -32.68 -16.33 -1.31
N GLU A 87 -33.97 -16.00 -1.29
CA GLU A 87 -34.87 -16.18 -2.44
C GLU A 87 -34.42 -15.37 -3.66
N GLY A 88 -33.91 -14.15 -3.41
CA GLY A 88 -33.31 -13.30 -4.42
C GLY A 88 -32.08 -13.91 -5.09
N HIS A 89 -31.23 -14.58 -4.32
CA HIS A 89 -30.03 -15.25 -4.83
C HIS A 89 -30.40 -16.42 -5.74
N ILE A 90 -31.37 -17.23 -5.33
CA ILE A 90 -31.89 -18.34 -6.14
C ILE A 90 -32.49 -17.81 -7.45
N GLU A 91 -33.35 -16.79 -7.39
CA GLU A 91 -33.95 -16.19 -8.60
C GLU A 91 -32.88 -15.57 -9.50
N ALA A 92 -31.93 -14.80 -8.95
CA ALA A 92 -30.86 -14.20 -9.71
C ALA A 92 -29.95 -15.25 -10.38
N SER A 93 -29.66 -16.36 -9.70
CA SER A 93 -28.90 -17.47 -10.28
C SER A 93 -29.67 -18.14 -11.43
N ASN A 94 -30.97 -18.38 -11.26
CA ASN A 94 -31.80 -18.92 -12.35
C ASN A 94 -31.84 -17.98 -13.56
N ARG A 95 -31.91 -16.66 -13.32
CA ARG A 95 -31.82 -15.63 -14.37
C ARG A 95 -30.46 -15.63 -15.05
N HIS A 96 -29.39 -15.76 -14.27
CA HIS A 96 -28.03 -15.87 -14.78
C HIS A 96 -27.90 -17.07 -15.73
N ASP A 97 -28.34 -18.25 -15.30
CA ASP A 97 -28.27 -19.47 -16.11
C ASP A 97 -29.09 -19.38 -17.39
N SER A 98 -30.29 -18.79 -17.31
CA SER A 98 -31.14 -18.56 -18.48
C SER A 98 -30.50 -17.59 -19.47
N LEU A 99 -30.04 -16.43 -18.99
CA LEU A 99 -29.44 -15.39 -19.83
C LEU A 99 -28.06 -15.78 -20.37
N SER A 100 -27.33 -16.64 -19.68
CA SER A 100 -26.06 -17.18 -20.14
C SER A 100 -26.20 -17.94 -21.46
N LYS A 101 -27.37 -18.54 -21.73
CA LYS A 101 -27.69 -19.29 -22.95
C LYS A 101 -28.21 -18.41 -24.09
N THR A 102 -28.25 -17.09 -23.90
CA THR A 102 -28.67 -16.16 -24.97
C THR A 102 -27.64 -16.21 -26.10
N PRO A 103 -28.03 -16.55 -27.34
CA PRO A 103 -27.09 -16.55 -28.45
C PRO A 103 -26.71 -15.11 -28.81
N LEU A 104 -25.41 -14.88 -28.97
CA LEU A 104 -24.84 -13.61 -29.44
C LEU A 104 -23.76 -13.85 -30.48
N LEU A 105 -23.44 -12.80 -31.23
CA LEU A 105 -22.40 -12.84 -32.25
C LEU A 105 -21.12 -12.19 -31.72
N ILE A 106 -19.99 -12.87 -31.91
CA ILE A 106 -18.67 -12.29 -31.71
C ILE A 106 -17.82 -12.41 -32.95
N ARG A 107 -16.80 -11.56 -33.05
CA ARG A 107 -15.68 -11.71 -33.97
C ARG A 107 -14.44 -12.10 -33.16
N ASP A 108 -13.89 -13.27 -33.43
CA ASP A 108 -12.74 -13.77 -32.70
C ASP A 108 -11.40 -13.17 -33.14
N ARG A 109 -10.31 -13.61 -32.50
CA ARG A 109 -8.92 -13.19 -32.82
C ARG A 109 -8.53 -13.39 -34.29
N LEU A 110 -9.15 -14.33 -35.00
CA LEU A 110 -8.89 -14.63 -36.41
C LEU A 110 -9.78 -13.80 -37.34
N GLY A 111 -10.62 -12.92 -36.80
CA GLY A 111 -11.60 -12.13 -37.55
C GLY A 111 -12.84 -12.93 -37.96
N THR A 112 -13.01 -14.15 -37.45
CA THR A 112 -14.13 -15.03 -37.79
C THR A 112 -15.37 -14.65 -36.98
N LEU A 113 -16.51 -14.48 -37.65
CA LEU A 113 -17.80 -14.26 -37.00
C LEU A 113 -18.33 -15.60 -36.46
N LEU A 114 -18.60 -15.68 -35.17
CA LEU A 114 -19.08 -16.87 -34.47
C LEU A 114 -20.33 -16.54 -33.67
N GLU A 115 -21.31 -17.44 -33.68
CA GLU A 115 -22.45 -17.42 -32.79
C GLU A 115 -22.18 -18.32 -31.58
N LEU A 116 -22.40 -17.80 -30.36
CA LEU A 116 -22.26 -18.56 -29.12
C LEU A 116 -23.14 -18.01 -28.00
N ASP A 117 -23.30 -18.82 -26.96
CA ASP A 117 -23.96 -18.46 -25.71
C ASP A 117 -23.24 -17.30 -25.01
N ALA A 118 -23.98 -16.32 -24.50
CA ALA A 118 -23.44 -15.15 -23.80
C ALA A 118 -22.48 -15.50 -22.65
N GLY A 119 -22.74 -16.58 -21.91
CA GLY A 119 -21.88 -17.05 -20.82
C GLY A 119 -20.47 -17.50 -21.27
N LYS A 120 -20.29 -17.82 -22.56
CA LYS A 120 -18.99 -18.22 -23.15
C LYS A 120 -18.26 -17.04 -23.82
N ALA A 121 -18.90 -15.88 -23.93
CA ALA A 121 -18.38 -14.74 -24.70
C ALA A 121 -17.11 -14.14 -24.09
N ALA A 122 -17.11 -13.89 -22.77
CA ALA A 122 -15.95 -13.33 -22.08
C ALA A 122 -14.70 -14.21 -22.24
N ALA A 123 -14.86 -15.53 -22.08
CA ALA A 123 -13.77 -16.49 -22.28
C ALA A 123 -13.26 -16.50 -23.73
N ARG A 124 -14.16 -16.40 -24.71
CA ARG A 124 -13.80 -16.46 -26.14
C ARG A 124 -13.21 -15.16 -26.69
N LEU A 125 -13.59 -14.03 -26.10
CA LEU A 125 -13.01 -12.71 -26.34
C LEU A 125 -11.74 -12.46 -25.52
N GLU A 126 -11.40 -13.38 -24.60
CA GLU A 126 -10.29 -13.25 -23.66
C GLU A 126 -10.40 -11.97 -22.83
N THR A 127 -11.56 -11.69 -22.24
CA THR A 127 -11.82 -10.47 -21.45
C THR A 127 -12.34 -10.80 -20.06
N GLY A 128 -12.17 -9.87 -19.12
CA GLY A 128 -12.70 -9.97 -17.75
C GLY A 128 -14.16 -9.53 -17.63
N LEU A 129 -14.91 -9.48 -18.73
CA LEU A 129 -16.28 -8.97 -18.73
C LEU A 129 -17.23 -9.89 -17.97
N SER A 130 -18.11 -9.28 -17.19
CA SER A 130 -19.20 -9.98 -16.53
C SER A 130 -20.37 -10.24 -17.48
N LEU A 131 -21.27 -11.16 -17.13
CA LEU A 131 -22.37 -11.57 -18.03
C LEU A 131 -23.28 -10.38 -18.36
N ILE A 132 -23.55 -9.51 -17.39
CA ILE A 132 -24.34 -8.30 -17.61
C ILE A 132 -23.66 -7.36 -18.61
N GLN A 133 -22.34 -7.17 -18.50
CA GLN A 133 -21.58 -6.31 -19.42
C GLN A 133 -21.62 -6.87 -20.84
N VAL A 134 -21.39 -8.18 -20.99
CA VAL A 134 -21.49 -8.88 -22.29
C VAL A 134 -22.84 -8.63 -22.96
N LEU A 135 -23.94 -8.84 -22.22
CA LEU A 135 -25.29 -8.67 -22.75
C LEU A 135 -25.61 -7.21 -23.08
N MET A 136 -25.13 -6.26 -22.27
CA MET A 136 -25.30 -4.83 -22.49
C MET A 136 -24.56 -4.35 -23.74
N HIS A 137 -23.31 -4.76 -23.93
CA HIS A 137 -22.54 -4.46 -25.14
C HIS A 137 -23.21 -5.08 -26.37
N ALA A 138 -23.63 -6.35 -26.26
CA ALA A 138 -24.25 -7.04 -27.38
C ALA A 138 -25.60 -6.42 -27.77
N GLN A 139 -26.38 -5.92 -26.80
CA GLN A 139 -27.62 -5.18 -27.04
C GLN A 139 -27.40 -3.87 -27.83
N HIS A 140 -26.28 -3.17 -27.62
CA HIS A 140 -25.99 -1.89 -28.27
C HIS A 140 -25.21 -2.02 -29.59
N GLU A 141 -24.35 -3.05 -29.70
CA GLU A 141 -23.37 -3.17 -30.79
C GLU A 141 -23.71 -4.29 -31.77
N GLY A 142 -24.50 -5.27 -31.35
CA GLY A 142 -24.92 -6.43 -32.13
C GLY A 142 -23.83 -7.50 -32.31
N VAL A 143 -22.57 -7.11 -32.55
CA VAL A 143 -21.43 -8.01 -32.70
C VAL A 143 -20.27 -7.54 -31.82
N LEU A 144 -19.81 -8.38 -30.89
CA LEU A 144 -18.67 -8.09 -30.02
C LEU A 144 -17.35 -8.47 -30.71
N VAL A 145 -16.32 -7.62 -30.66
CA VAL A 145 -15.07 -7.88 -31.39
C VAL A 145 -13.90 -8.15 -30.43
N PHE A 146 -13.11 -9.18 -30.71
CA PHE A 146 -11.86 -9.46 -29.98
C PHE A 146 -10.89 -8.27 -30.07
N GLY A 147 -10.32 -7.88 -28.94
CA GLY A 147 -9.41 -6.73 -28.85
C GLY A 147 -10.10 -5.37 -28.86
N ASP A 148 -11.43 -5.31 -28.70
CA ASP A 148 -12.11 -4.05 -28.45
C ASP A 148 -11.66 -3.46 -27.12
N ILE A 149 -11.12 -2.25 -27.17
CA ILE A 149 -10.56 -1.53 -26.02
C ILE A 149 -11.56 -1.34 -24.88
N ARG A 150 -12.87 -1.38 -25.18
CA ARG A 150 -13.94 -1.20 -24.19
C ARG A 150 -14.11 -2.41 -23.28
N PHE A 151 -13.56 -3.56 -23.66
CA PHE A 151 -13.70 -4.81 -22.91
C PHE A 151 -12.57 -5.04 -21.89
N GLY A 152 -11.64 -4.08 -21.77
CA GLY A 152 -10.51 -4.15 -20.85
C GLY A 152 -9.33 -4.97 -21.40
N PRO A 153 -8.31 -5.26 -20.56
CA PRO A 153 -7.11 -5.98 -20.98
C PRO A 153 -7.43 -7.42 -21.42
N ILE A 154 -6.73 -7.89 -22.45
CA ILE A 154 -6.86 -9.25 -22.98
C ILE A 154 -6.26 -10.25 -21.99
N LEU A 155 -7.09 -11.08 -21.40
CA LEU A 155 -6.76 -12.15 -20.47
C LEU A 155 -6.39 -13.42 -21.25
N SER A 156 -5.18 -13.47 -21.83
CA SER A 156 -4.73 -14.63 -22.60
C SER A 156 -4.65 -15.90 -21.72
N ARG A 157 -5.31 -17.00 -22.12
CA ARG A 157 -5.19 -18.31 -21.44
C ARG A 157 -4.35 -19.35 -22.19
N GLU A 158 -3.74 -19.03 -23.33
CA GLU A 158 -2.84 -19.96 -24.04
C GLU A 158 -1.36 -19.69 -23.72
N SER A 159 -0.79 -20.60 -22.94
CA SER A 159 0.66 -20.80 -22.82
C SER A 159 1.24 -21.24 -24.17
N GLY A 160 2.06 -20.39 -24.79
CA GLY A 160 2.95 -20.80 -25.88
C GLY A 160 3.05 -19.81 -27.03
N LYS A 161 4.22 -19.16 -27.12
CA LYS A 161 4.70 -18.30 -28.22
C LYS A 161 4.03 -16.93 -28.30
N THR A 162 4.49 -16.02 -27.44
CA THR A 162 4.44 -14.59 -27.70
C THR A 162 5.18 -14.29 -29.01
N GLN A 163 4.45 -13.77 -30.00
CA GLN A 163 5.08 -12.95 -31.03
C GLN A 163 5.69 -11.71 -30.36
N PRO A 164 6.84 -11.21 -30.83
CA PRO A 164 7.55 -10.18 -30.10
C PRO A 164 6.68 -8.91 -30.09
N PRO A 165 6.52 -8.24 -28.93
CA PRO A 165 5.98 -6.90 -28.93
C PRO A 165 6.84 -6.06 -29.88
N GLY A 166 6.20 -5.26 -30.73
CA GLY A 166 6.88 -4.23 -31.48
C GLY A 166 7.81 -3.47 -30.52
N ARG A 167 9.06 -3.28 -30.95
CA ARG A 167 10.19 -2.80 -30.15
C ARG A 167 9.74 -1.68 -29.21
N LEU A 168 9.47 -2.05 -27.95
CA LEU A 168 9.32 -1.10 -26.86
C LEU A 168 10.68 -0.45 -26.72
N THR A 169 10.81 0.80 -27.15
CA THR A 169 11.90 1.66 -26.71
C THR A 169 11.78 1.76 -25.20
N LEU A 170 12.73 1.14 -24.49
CA LEU A 170 12.77 1.17 -23.03
C LEU A 170 12.78 2.64 -22.60
N LEU A 171 12.02 2.99 -21.56
CA LEU A 171 11.86 4.36 -21.03
C LEU A 171 10.97 5.31 -21.86
N ALA A 172 10.48 4.94 -23.04
CA ALA A 172 9.53 5.76 -23.80
C ALA A 172 8.10 5.66 -23.20
N GLY A 173 7.81 6.49 -22.20
CA GLY A 173 6.48 6.60 -21.58
C GLY A 173 6.41 6.16 -20.11
N ALA A 174 7.50 5.66 -19.52
CA ALA A 174 7.60 5.48 -18.08
C ALA A 174 7.86 6.85 -17.44
N HIS A 175 6.82 7.52 -16.94
CA HIS A 175 7.05 8.61 -15.99
C HIS A 175 7.84 8.03 -14.81
N ALA A 176 9.02 8.59 -14.53
CA ALA A 176 9.87 8.17 -13.42
C ALA A 176 9.02 7.96 -12.16
N THR A 177 8.97 6.73 -11.64
CA THR A 177 8.21 6.39 -10.42
C THR A 177 8.91 6.89 -9.14
N TYR A 178 10.06 7.56 -9.30
CA TYR A 178 10.85 8.15 -8.23
C TYR A 178 10.80 9.68 -8.29
N HIS A 179 11.02 10.31 -7.15
CA HIS A 179 11.11 11.76 -7.01
C HIS A 179 12.58 12.22 -6.95
N THR A 180 12.86 13.37 -7.55
CA THR A 180 14.21 13.98 -7.52
C THR A 180 14.43 14.87 -6.30
N THR A 181 13.34 15.19 -5.60
CA THR A 181 13.28 15.93 -4.35
C THR A 181 12.51 15.08 -3.35
N PRO A 182 12.81 15.21 -2.04
CA PRO A 182 12.00 14.58 -1.01
C PRO A 182 10.55 15.13 -1.03
N PRO A 183 9.59 14.40 -0.45
CA PRO A 183 8.23 14.93 -0.26
C PRO A 183 8.26 16.20 0.59
N VAL A 184 7.30 17.10 0.36
CA VAL A 184 7.15 18.31 1.17
C VAL A 184 6.69 17.90 2.56
N VAL A 185 7.48 18.27 3.57
CA VAL A 185 7.22 17.97 4.98
C VAL A 185 7.02 19.25 5.77
N ARG A 186 6.28 19.15 6.88
CA ARG A 186 6.15 20.22 7.88
C ARG A 186 7.43 20.37 8.70
N ASP A 187 7.45 21.38 9.57
CA ASP A 187 8.52 21.56 10.54
C ASP A 187 8.63 20.33 11.46
N ILE A 188 9.86 19.94 11.75
CA ILE A 188 10.16 18.79 12.62
C ILE A 188 10.58 19.32 13.98
N HIS A 189 10.05 18.72 15.03
CA HIS A 189 10.34 19.07 16.42
C HIS A 189 11.15 17.97 17.12
N GLY A 190 12.16 18.36 17.89
CA GLY A 190 12.85 17.49 18.85
C GLY A 190 13.58 16.27 18.26
N ARG A 191 14.03 16.35 17.00
CA ARG A 191 14.79 15.28 16.31
C ARG A 191 16.25 15.65 16.02
N ASP A 192 16.82 16.57 16.78
CA ASP A 192 18.16 17.11 16.52
C ASP A 192 19.27 16.06 16.66
N ASN A 193 19.09 15.11 17.57
CA ASN A 193 20.04 14.02 17.75
C ASN A 193 20.06 13.09 16.52
N GLU A 194 18.89 12.68 16.04
CA GLU A 194 18.76 11.84 14.85
C GLU A 194 19.27 12.57 13.60
N GLN A 195 18.97 13.87 13.45
CA GLN A 195 19.54 14.69 12.38
C GLN A 195 21.07 14.76 12.45
N SER A 196 21.63 14.87 13.66
CA SER A 196 23.08 14.87 13.88
C SER A 196 23.71 13.52 13.51
N ILE A 197 23.04 12.40 13.77
CA ILE A 197 23.48 11.07 13.38
C ILE A 197 23.46 10.92 11.85
N LEU A 198 22.40 11.37 11.19
CA LEU A 198 22.30 11.37 9.72
C LEU A 198 23.41 12.22 9.09
N HIS A 199 23.74 13.37 9.69
CA HIS A 199 24.86 14.20 9.24
C HIS A 199 26.21 13.48 9.36
N LYS A 200 26.50 12.89 10.53
CA LYS A 200 27.72 12.12 10.77
C LYS A 200 27.83 10.93 9.81
N TRP A 201 26.72 10.25 9.54
CA TRP A 201 26.67 9.16 8.56
C TRP A 201 27.07 9.63 7.17
N ARG A 202 26.49 10.73 6.68
CA ARG A 202 26.84 11.31 5.37
C ARG A 202 28.32 11.64 5.26
N GLU A 203 28.90 12.25 6.28
CA GLU A 203 30.33 12.57 6.34
C GLU A 203 31.22 11.34 6.39
N SER A 204 30.80 10.30 7.12
CA SER A 204 31.57 9.05 7.30
C SER A 204 31.71 8.23 6.02
N ARG A 205 30.90 8.52 4.98
CA ARG A 205 30.83 7.76 3.72
C ARG A 205 30.48 6.28 3.90
N ILE A 206 29.85 5.91 5.02
CA ILE A 206 29.25 4.58 5.18
C ILE A 206 28.21 4.40 4.05
N PRO A 207 28.27 3.30 3.27
CA PRO A 207 27.42 3.09 2.10
C PRO A 207 25.92 3.19 2.38
N ILE A 208 25.44 2.52 3.44
CA ILE A 208 24.01 2.43 3.73
C ILE A 208 23.72 2.88 5.15
N LEU A 209 22.67 3.68 5.33
CA LEU A 209 22.01 3.86 6.62
C LEU A 209 20.58 3.31 6.55
N VAL A 210 20.24 2.48 7.54
CA VAL A 210 18.90 1.92 7.72
C VAL A 210 18.21 2.69 8.84
N LEU A 211 17.12 3.36 8.49
CA LEU A 211 16.27 4.10 9.40
C LEU A 211 15.03 3.25 9.69
N SER A 212 14.97 2.69 10.90
CA SER A 212 13.94 1.75 11.33
C SER A 212 13.04 2.36 12.41
N GLY A 213 11.82 1.83 12.55
CA GLY A 213 10.86 2.31 13.56
C GLY A 213 9.40 2.11 13.15
N ILE A 214 8.48 2.29 14.09
CA ILE A 214 7.05 2.03 13.88
C ILE A 214 6.40 2.94 12.82
N ALA A 215 5.24 2.53 12.30
CA ALA A 215 4.43 3.35 11.41
C ALA A 215 4.12 4.71 12.06
N GLY A 216 4.15 5.80 11.30
CA GLY A 216 3.78 7.13 11.80
C GLY A 216 4.76 7.78 12.80
N ILE A 217 5.88 7.14 13.16
CA ILE A 217 6.89 7.73 14.07
C ILE A 217 7.68 8.91 13.45
N GLY A 218 7.37 9.28 12.21
CA GLY A 218 8.03 10.37 11.50
C GLY A 218 9.33 9.98 10.77
N LYS A 219 9.54 8.69 10.43
CA LYS A 219 10.73 8.22 9.69
C LYS A 219 10.93 8.95 8.35
N SER A 220 9.94 8.87 7.48
CA SER A 220 9.94 9.49 6.15
C SER A 220 10.00 11.02 6.28
N THR A 221 9.34 11.57 7.31
CA THR A 221 9.40 13.01 7.63
C THR A 221 10.83 13.44 7.98
N LEU A 222 11.48 12.76 8.92
CA LEU A 222 12.86 12.99 9.34
C LEU A 222 13.84 12.89 8.17
N ALA A 223 13.73 11.82 7.39
CA ALA A 223 14.56 11.61 6.21
C ALA A 223 14.35 12.73 5.17
N ALA A 224 13.10 13.08 4.86
CA ALA A 224 12.77 14.11 3.88
C ALA A 224 13.29 15.49 4.29
N HIS A 225 13.11 15.88 5.55
CA HIS A 225 13.64 17.14 6.08
C HIS A 225 15.17 17.17 6.01
N TRP A 226 15.84 16.10 6.45
CA TRP A 226 17.30 16.02 6.37
C TRP A 226 17.79 16.09 4.93
N VAL A 227 17.18 15.34 4.00
CA VAL A 227 17.53 15.37 2.57
C VAL A 227 17.33 16.76 1.98
N ASN A 228 16.25 17.46 2.34
CA ASN A 228 16.00 18.82 1.88
C ASN A 228 17.09 19.79 2.35
N ASN A 229 17.52 19.66 3.62
CA ASN A 229 18.65 20.42 4.16
C ASN A 229 19.96 20.09 3.43
N GLN A 230 20.19 18.84 3.02
CA GLN A 230 21.38 18.46 2.27
C GLN A 230 21.35 18.96 0.82
N LEU A 231 20.20 18.95 0.15
CA LEU A 231 20.05 19.52 -1.19
C LEU A 231 20.40 21.02 -1.21
N ASN A 232 20.10 21.74 -0.13
CA ASN A 232 20.47 23.15 0.02
C ASN A 232 21.97 23.37 0.28
N LYS A 233 22.65 22.41 0.93
CA LYS A 233 24.09 22.49 1.29
C LYS A 233 25.01 21.96 0.18
N GLU A 234 24.58 20.91 -0.52
CA GLU A 234 25.35 20.19 -1.53
C GLU A 234 24.75 20.43 -2.93
N PRO A 235 25.22 21.44 -3.69
CA PRO A 235 24.62 21.80 -4.99
C PRO A 235 24.76 20.70 -6.06
N ASN A 236 25.70 19.79 -5.90
CA ASN A 236 25.95 18.66 -6.81
C ASN A 236 25.30 17.36 -6.31
N LEU A 237 24.44 17.41 -5.30
CA LEU A 237 23.76 16.22 -4.77
C LEU A 237 22.62 15.79 -5.70
N SER A 238 22.72 14.56 -6.19
CA SER A 238 21.72 13.93 -7.04
C SER A 238 20.90 12.93 -6.22
N VAL A 239 19.74 13.36 -5.73
CA VAL A 239 18.81 12.53 -4.95
C VAL A 239 17.87 11.73 -5.84
N CYS A 240 17.66 10.45 -5.53
CA CYS A 240 16.51 9.67 -6.03
C CYS A 240 15.75 9.11 -4.84
N TRP A 241 14.55 9.62 -4.63
CA TRP A 241 13.62 9.17 -3.61
C TRP A 241 12.60 8.22 -4.23
N TYR A 242 12.68 6.94 -3.88
CA TYR A 242 11.78 5.90 -4.37
C TYR A 242 10.82 5.47 -3.25
N PRO A 243 9.53 5.83 -3.32
CA PRO A 243 8.53 5.39 -2.33
C PRO A 243 8.00 3.99 -2.68
N CYS A 244 8.48 2.95 -2.01
CA CYS A 244 8.04 1.58 -2.27
C CYS A 244 6.57 1.37 -1.92
N GLN A 245 5.82 0.80 -2.87
CA GLN A 245 4.44 0.38 -2.74
C GLN A 245 4.37 -1.14 -2.60
N ALA A 246 3.28 -1.66 -2.02
CA ALA A 246 3.10 -3.10 -1.80
C ALA A 246 3.12 -3.97 -3.07
N TRP A 247 2.98 -3.36 -4.25
CA TRP A 247 3.05 -4.03 -5.56
C TRP A 247 4.38 -3.80 -6.30
N ASP A 248 5.33 -3.08 -5.70
CA ASP A 248 6.62 -2.83 -6.33
C ASP A 248 7.47 -4.10 -6.44
N ARG A 249 8.30 -4.13 -7.47
CA ARG A 249 9.24 -5.22 -7.75
C ARG A 249 10.67 -4.68 -7.84
N PRO A 250 11.69 -5.52 -7.61
CA PRO A 250 13.10 -5.15 -7.79
C PRO A 250 13.39 -4.44 -9.12
N LEU A 251 12.69 -4.86 -10.18
CA LEU A 251 12.79 -4.24 -11.51
C LEU A 251 12.47 -2.72 -11.48
N GLY A 252 11.43 -2.30 -10.76
CA GLY A 252 11.03 -0.89 -10.71
C GLY A 252 12.11 -0.02 -10.06
N VAL A 253 12.67 -0.49 -8.95
CA VAL A 253 13.80 0.17 -8.26
C VAL A 253 15.02 0.24 -9.16
N ALA A 254 15.39 -0.87 -9.82
CA ALA A 254 16.53 -0.94 -10.73
C ALA A 254 16.40 0.04 -11.91
N VAL A 255 15.24 0.10 -12.55
CA VAL A 255 14.95 1.03 -13.66
C VAL A 255 15.06 2.48 -13.18
N SER A 256 14.49 2.81 -12.02
CA SER A 256 14.54 4.15 -11.44
C SER A 256 15.97 4.60 -11.11
N ILE A 257 16.81 3.69 -10.60
CA ILE A 257 18.22 3.96 -10.35
C ILE A 257 18.96 4.27 -11.67
N LEU A 258 18.77 3.45 -12.71
CA LEU A 258 19.41 3.68 -14.02
C LEU A 258 19.01 5.03 -14.62
N HIS A 259 17.70 5.33 -14.61
CA HIS A 259 17.19 6.60 -15.11
C HIS A 259 17.76 7.78 -14.30
N ARG A 260 17.91 7.65 -12.97
CA ARG A 260 18.54 8.69 -12.14
C ARG A 260 20.01 8.91 -12.47
N LEU A 261 20.73 7.83 -12.74
CA LEU A 261 22.13 7.86 -13.14
C LEU A 261 22.35 8.43 -14.55
N GLY A 262 21.26 8.73 -15.26
CA GLY A 262 21.28 9.29 -16.61
C GLY A 262 21.53 8.23 -17.67
N ILE A 263 21.23 6.96 -17.39
CA ILE A 263 21.26 5.89 -18.38
C ILE A 263 19.97 5.94 -19.19
N ASP A 264 20.11 6.08 -20.50
CA ASP A 264 19.02 6.06 -21.47
C ASP A 264 19.51 5.49 -22.81
N GLU A 265 18.65 5.47 -23.83
CA GLU A 265 19.00 4.93 -25.15
C GLU A 265 20.17 5.67 -25.83
N ASN A 266 20.44 6.91 -25.43
CA ASN A 266 21.51 7.73 -26.02
C ASN A 266 22.83 7.61 -25.26
N HIS A 267 22.80 7.28 -23.96
CA HIS A 267 23.97 7.14 -23.11
C HIS A 267 23.88 5.88 -22.25
N ASP A 268 24.32 4.77 -22.83
CA ASP A 268 24.46 3.50 -22.12
C ASP A 268 25.78 2.80 -22.49
N PRO A 269 26.94 3.33 -22.04
CA PRO A 269 28.26 2.83 -22.45
C PRO A 269 28.55 1.40 -21.96
N TYR A 270 27.79 0.92 -20.97
CA TYR A 270 27.94 -0.41 -20.39
C TYR A 270 26.74 -1.32 -20.67
N ASN A 271 25.84 -0.95 -21.58
CA ASN A 271 24.67 -1.75 -21.93
C ASN A 271 23.83 -2.17 -20.69
N LEU A 272 23.65 -1.27 -19.73
CA LEU A 272 22.82 -1.47 -18.54
C LEU A 272 21.36 -1.75 -18.93
N MET A 273 20.86 -1.15 -19.99
CA MET A 273 19.50 -1.36 -20.47
C MET A 273 19.26 -2.81 -20.94
N ASP A 274 20.28 -3.46 -21.50
CA ASP A 274 20.22 -4.87 -21.93
C ASP A 274 20.10 -5.85 -20.74
N THR A 275 20.41 -5.39 -19.52
CA THR A 275 20.24 -6.22 -18.31
C THR A 275 18.82 -6.22 -17.78
N LEU A 276 17.97 -5.30 -18.27
CA LEU A 276 16.58 -5.21 -17.87
C LEU A 276 15.75 -6.23 -18.65
N PRO A 277 14.88 -7.00 -17.98
CA PRO A 277 13.99 -7.93 -18.64
C PRO A 277 13.03 -7.22 -19.61
N MET A 278 13.02 -7.65 -20.86
CA MET A 278 12.14 -7.12 -21.91
C MET A 278 10.71 -7.69 -21.85
N LEU A 279 10.52 -8.80 -21.11
CA LEU A 279 9.24 -9.48 -20.98
C LEU A 279 8.52 -9.01 -19.70
N PRO A 280 7.24 -8.60 -19.79
CA PRO A 280 6.45 -8.27 -18.60
C PRO A 280 6.43 -9.43 -17.61
N GLY A 281 6.82 -9.15 -16.37
CA GLY A 281 6.83 -10.13 -15.28
C GLY A 281 8.06 -11.03 -15.21
N ALA A 282 9.02 -10.94 -16.14
CA ALA A 282 10.29 -11.63 -16.01
C ALA A 282 11.14 -11.03 -14.86
N SER A 283 11.94 -11.88 -14.21
CA SER A 283 12.83 -11.47 -13.12
C SER A 283 14.04 -10.70 -13.66
N LEU A 284 14.55 -9.79 -12.83
CA LEU A 284 15.80 -9.08 -13.09
C LEU A 284 16.98 -10.03 -12.86
N ASP A 285 17.91 -10.10 -13.81
CA ASP A 285 19.22 -10.71 -13.57
C ASP A 285 20.07 -9.73 -12.74
N VAL A 286 19.92 -9.85 -11.42
CA VAL A 286 20.53 -8.96 -10.44
C VAL A 286 22.05 -8.94 -10.57
N ASP A 287 22.70 -10.08 -10.84
CA ASP A 287 24.16 -10.14 -10.91
C ASP A 287 24.70 -9.47 -12.18
N SER A 288 24.05 -9.67 -13.33
CA SER A 288 24.40 -8.97 -14.57
C SER A 288 24.20 -7.45 -14.42
N TRP A 289 23.05 -7.05 -13.86
CA TRP A 289 22.75 -5.64 -13.58
C TRP A 289 23.79 -5.01 -12.63
N ARG A 290 24.07 -5.66 -11.49
CA ARG A 290 25.07 -5.25 -10.50
C ARG A 290 26.45 -5.02 -11.12
N ARG A 291 26.95 -5.99 -11.89
CA ARG A 291 28.29 -5.93 -12.50
C ARG A 291 28.41 -4.76 -13.48
N ARG A 292 27.41 -4.57 -14.35
CA ARG A 292 27.43 -3.46 -15.33
C ARG A 292 27.24 -2.11 -14.65
N LEU A 293 26.42 -2.05 -13.60
CA LEU A 293 26.19 -0.83 -12.83
C LEU A 293 27.46 -0.39 -12.12
N LEU A 294 28.15 -1.33 -11.47
CA LEU A 294 29.43 -1.06 -10.82
C LEU A 294 30.49 -0.60 -11.82
N ALA A 295 30.57 -1.23 -13.01
CA ALA A 295 31.49 -0.83 -14.06
C ALA A 295 31.23 0.62 -14.53
N TYR A 296 29.97 0.99 -14.73
CA TYR A 296 29.59 2.37 -15.07
C TYR A 296 29.99 3.37 -13.99
N LEU A 297 29.69 3.07 -12.72
CA LEU A 297 29.94 4.00 -11.60
C LEU A 297 31.41 4.14 -11.23
N THR A 298 32.24 3.14 -11.56
CA THR A 298 33.70 3.19 -11.34
C THR A 298 34.45 3.81 -12.52
N ASP A 299 33.81 3.94 -13.68
CA ASP A 299 34.34 4.68 -14.83
C ASP A 299 34.02 6.17 -14.75
N GLY A 300 34.95 6.91 -14.15
CA GLY A 300 34.85 8.37 -14.05
C GLY A 300 34.79 9.10 -15.40
N ASN A 301 35.20 8.49 -16.52
CA ASN A 301 35.06 9.12 -17.84
C ASN A 301 33.62 9.00 -18.36
N ALA A 302 33.04 7.79 -18.31
CA ALA A 302 31.66 7.54 -18.72
C ALA A 302 30.66 8.40 -17.93
N VAL A 303 30.89 8.55 -16.61
CA VAL A 303 30.09 9.44 -15.76
C VAL A 303 30.26 10.90 -16.19
N ARG A 304 31.51 11.38 -16.36
CA ARG A 304 31.78 12.78 -16.71
C ARG A 304 31.26 13.18 -18.09
N GLU A 305 31.29 12.27 -19.05
CA GLU A 305 30.80 12.49 -20.40
C GLU A 305 29.32 12.87 -20.41
N ARG A 306 28.50 12.20 -19.60
CA ARG A 306 27.07 12.53 -19.46
C ARG A 306 26.82 13.94 -18.92
N TYR A 307 27.64 14.39 -17.98
CA TYR A 307 27.47 15.69 -17.32
C TYR A 307 28.24 16.85 -17.99
N ARG A 308 28.92 16.58 -19.13
CA ARG A 308 29.71 17.57 -19.87
C ARG A 308 28.87 18.60 -20.62
N GLU A 309 27.66 18.25 -21.07
CA GLU A 309 26.83 19.07 -21.96
C GLU A 309 25.82 19.98 -21.25
N LYS A 310 25.76 19.99 -19.90
CA LYS A 310 25.02 21.03 -19.16
C LYS A 310 25.90 22.27 -19.01
N PRO A 311 25.60 23.39 -19.69
CA PRO A 311 26.49 24.55 -19.71
C PRO A 311 26.26 25.35 -18.43
N THR A 312 27.09 25.11 -17.43
CA THR A 312 27.65 26.10 -16.49
C THR A 312 28.36 25.36 -15.38
N THR A 313 29.62 25.70 -15.16
CA THR A 313 30.55 25.20 -14.12
C THR A 313 31.20 23.85 -14.41
N GLY A 314 32.55 23.83 -14.42
CA GLY A 314 33.38 22.62 -14.38
C GLY A 314 33.26 21.89 -13.03
N SER A 315 32.02 21.62 -12.62
CA SER A 315 31.67 21.00 -11.36
C SER A 315 31.99 19.52 -11.38
N PRO A 316 32.44 18.95 -10.25
CA PRO A 316 32.64 17.51 -10.13
C PRO A 316 31.34 16.74 -10.44
N PRO A 317 31.42 15.48 -10.90
CA PRO A 317 30.25 14.65 -11.13
C PRO A 317 29.38 14.59 -9.87
N PRO A 318 28.05 14.49 -10.03
CA PRO A 318 27.16 14.55 -8.89
C PRO A 318 27.42 13.39 -7.93
N THR A 319 27.35 13.67 -6.63
CA THR A 319 27.27 12.61 -5.63
C THR A 319 25.83 12.10 -5.60
N TRP A 320 25.62 10.79 -5.62
CA TRP A 320 24.27 10.23 -5.61
C TRP A 320 23.84 9.79 -4.21
N LEU A 321 22.60 10.12 -3.88
CA LEU A 321 21.91 9.65 -2.69
C LEU A 321 20.61 8.97 -3.11
N PHE A 322 20.53 7.67 -2.89
CA PHE A 322 19.28 6.93 -3.10
C PHE A 322 18.55 6.81 -1.78
N VAL A 323 17.30 7.28 -1.74
CA VAL A 323 16.41 7.08 -0.62
C VAL A 323 15.36 6.08 -1.05
N ILE A 324 15.26 4.95 -0.35
CA ILE A 324 14.24 3.93 -0.61
C ILE A 324 13.32 3.93 0.61
N ASP A 325 12.13 4.50 0.42
CA ASP A 325 11.13 4.65 1.46
C ASP A 325 10.20 3.44 1.51
N ASP A 326 9.75 3.06 2.70
CA ASP A 326 8.93 1.87 2.97
C ASP A 326 9.45 0.58 2.31
N ILE A 327 10.77 0.33 2.42
CA ILE A 327 11.47 -0.76 1.70
C ILE A 327 10.95 -2.17 2.01
N HIS A 328 10.33 -2.38 3.17
CA HIS A 328 9.64 -3.62 3.54
C HIS A 328 8.53 -4.04 2.56
N HIS A 329 8.03 -3.12 1.73
CA HIS A 329 7.10 -3.43 0.64
C HIS A 329 7.78 -4.04 -0.61
N LEU A 330 9.10 -4.03 -0.68
CA LEU A 330 9.85 -4.69 -1.74
C LEU A 330 9.72 -6.21 -1.55
N GLY A 331 8.81 -6.83 -2.33
CA GLY A 331 8.45 -8.24 -2.20
C GLY A 331 9.56 -9.22 -2.59
N GLU A 332 9.18 -10.41 -3.07
CA GLU A 332 10.13 -11.49 -3.42
C GLU A 332 11.26 -11.02 -4.36
N GLY A 333 12.50 -11.34 -4.01
CA GLY A 333 13.72 -10.93 -4.72
C GLY A 333 14.25 -9.53 -4.32
N GLY A 334 13.62 -8.85 -3.37
CA GLY A 334 14.10 -7.58 -2.82
C GLY A 334 15.49 -7.69 -2.18
N ASP A 335 15.70 -8.69 -1.33
CA ASP A 335 16.97 -8.90 -0.62
C ASP A 335 18.16 -9.11 -1.57
N ASP A 336 17.97 -9.83 -2.68
CA ASP A 336 19.02 -10.05 -3.68
C ASP A 336 19.46 -8.71 -4.31
N LEU A 337 18.48 -7.86 -4.67
CA LEU A 337 18.76 -6.52 -5.22
C LEU A 337 19.44 -5.63 -4.18
N LEU A 338 18.97 -5.65 -2.93
CA LEU A 338 19.55 -4.84 -1.84
C LEU A 338 20.98 -5.28 -1.51
N GLY A 339 21.24 -6.58 -1.49
CA GLY A 339 22.59 -7.12 -1.34
C GLY A 339 23.50 -6.72 -2.50
N ALA A 340 23.00 -6.74 -3.73
CA ALA A 340 23.73 -6.22 -4.89
C ALA A 340 24.02 -4.72 -4.79
N LEU A 341 23.05 -3.93 -4.35
CA LEU A 341 23.18 -2.50 -4.14
C LEU A 341 24.17 -2.16 -3.02
N LEU A 342 24.17 -2.91 -1.92
CA LEU A 342 25.18 -2.79 -0.86
C LEU A 342 26.60 -2.99 -1.41
N GLN A 343 26.79 -4.00 -2.26
CA GLN A 343 28.09 -4.23 -2.91
C GLN A 343 28.48 -3.09 -3.85
N VAL A 344 27.54 -2.59 -4.65
CA VAL A 344 27.77 -1.44 -5.54
C VAL A 344 28.13 -0.20 -4.73
N ALA A 345 27.34 0.13 -3.69
CA ALA A 345 27.55 1.30 -2.84
C ALA A 345 28.89 1.23 -2.07
N SER A 346 29.34 0.03 -1.67
CA SER A 346 30.65 -0.16 -1.03
C SER A 346 31.86 0.15 -1.93
N GLN A 347 31.67 0.17 -3.25
CA GLN A 347 32.73 0.33 -4.25
C GLN A 347 32.52 1.53 -5.18
N SER A 348 31.52 2.37 -4.89
CA SER A 348 31.12 3.50 -5.73
C SER A 348 30.79 4.71 -4.85
N PRO A 349 30.67 5.93 -5.41
CA PRO A 349 30.35 7.13 -4.63
C PRO A 349 28.86 7.23 -4.24
N ILE A 350 28.09 6.14 -4.36
CA ILE A 350 26.69 6.06 -3.98
C ILE A 350 26.57 5.90 -2.46
N GLN A 351 25.65 6.65 -1.86
CA GLN A 351 25.12 6.34 -0.53
C GLN A 351 23.62 6.09 -0.60
N MET A 352 23.13 5.26 0.31
CA MET A 352 21.73 4.87 0.37
C MET A 352 21.15 5.09 1.76
N LEU A 353 19.97 5.70 1.80
CA LEU A 353 19.14 5.82 2.99
C LEU A 353 17.92 4.90 2.81
N LEU A 354 17.83 3.85 3.61
CA LEU A 354 16.74 2.88 3.56
C LEU A 354 15.81 3.13 4.72
N ILE A 355 14.51 3.26 4.46
CA ILE A 355 13.51 3.50 5.49
C ILE A 355 12.62 2.26 5.57
N SER A 356 12.52 1.66 6.75
CA SER A 356 11.76 0.44 6.96
C SER A 356 10.95 0.48 8.24
N ARG A 357 9.82 -0.24 8.25
CA ARG A 357 9.07 -0.56 9.46
C ARG A 357 9.58 -1.83 10.14
N ASP A 358 10.22 -2.70 9.38
CA ASP A 358 10.69 -4.01 9.79
C ASP A 358 12.22 -4.11 9.73
N ASP A 359 12.78 -5.07 10.46
CA ASP A 359 14.19 -5.43 10.35
C ASP A 359 14.49 -6.01 8.96
N LEU A 360 15.63 -5.62 8.38
CA LEU A 360 16.04 -6.04 7.04
C LEU A 360 17.06 -7.18 7.13
N HIS A 361 16.98 -8.14 6.22
CA HIS A 361 17.75 -9.39 6.31
C HIS A 361 18.83 -9.56 5.23
N PHE A 362 19.02 -8.57 4.35
CA PHE A 362 20.03 -8.62 3.29
C PHE A 362 21.48 -8.35 3.75
N TYR A 363 21.69 -7.96 5.02
CA TYR A 363 23.00 -7.72 5.61
C TYR A 363 23.13 -8.40 6.98
N ASP A 364 24.36 -8.57 7.45
CA ASP A 364 24.64 -9.19 8.75
C ASP A 364 25.25 -8.23 9.78
N ARG A 365 25.35 -8.69 11.04
CA ARG A 365 25.94 -7.90 12.12
C ARG A 365 27.39 -7.48 11.87
N ARG A 366 28.14 -8.23 11.04
CA ARG A 366 29.54 -7.89 10.68
C ARG A 366 29.55 -6.70 9.73
N ASP A 367 28.58 -6.60 8.83
CA ASP A 367 28.42 -5.44 7.95
C ASP A 367 28.20 -4.15 8.75
N VAL A 368 27.53 -4.24 9.90
CA VAL A 368 27.32 -3.10 10.81
C VAL A 368 28.56 -2.80 11.67
N HIS A 369 29.05 -3.79 12.42
CA HIS A 369 30.02 -3.53 13.50
C HIS A 369 31.48 -3.62 13.05
N THR A 370 31.78 -4.48 12.08
CA THR A 370 33.16 -4.80 11.69
C THR A 370 33.55 -4.14 10.37
N ARG A 371 32.74 -4.33 9.33
CA ARG A 371 33.01 -3.82 7.99
C ARG A 371 32.55 -2.38 7.80
N LYS A 372 31.67 -1.89 8.68
CA LYS A 372 31.10 -0.53 8.64
C LYS A 372 30.49 -0.17 7.27
N LEU A 373 29.76 -1.12 6.70
CA LEU A 373 29.05 -0.96 5.43
C LEU A 373 27.62 -0.44 5.65
N VAL A 374 27.02 -0.81 6.79
CA VAL A 374 25.66 -0.42 7.16
C VAL A 374 25.68 0.26 8.53
N GLN A 375 24.93 1.35 8.68
CA GLN A 375 24.65 1.97 9.96
C GLN A 375 23.16 1.90 10.25
N GLU A 376 22.77 1.50 11.46
CA GLU A 376 21.38 1.44 11.88
C GLU A 376 21.03 2.67 12.72
N LEU A 377 19.86 3.25 12.48
CA LEU A 377 19.28 4.35 13.26
C LEU A 377 17.82 4.00 13.60
N PRO A 378 17.56 3.42 14.79
CA PRO A 378 16.21 3.20 15.26
C PRO A 378 15.60 4.54 15.70
N VAL A 379 14.40 4.85 15.18
CA VAL A 379 13.63 6.04 15.53
C VAL A 379 12.55 5.66 16.55
N SER A 380 12.67 6.21 17.76
CA SER A 380 11.73 6.04 18.87
C SER A 380 10.67 7.15 18.90
N GLY A 381 9.75 7.09 19.86
CA GLY A 381 8.91 8.23 20.23
C GLY A 381 9.73 9.47 20.60
N LEU A 382 9.10 10.63 20.55
CA LEU A 382 9.63 11.90 21.02
C LEU A 382 9.84 11.86 22.54
N SER A 383 10.92 12.48 23.00
CA SER A 383 11.16 12.68 24.42
C SER A 383 10.16 13.68 25.03
N LEU A 384 10.06 13.68 26.35
CA LEU A 384 9.31 14.70 27.11
C LEU A 384 9.77 16.12 26.74
N ASP A 385 11.08 16.34 26.62
CA ASP A 385 11.65 17.63 26.24
C ASP A 385 11.18 18.04 24.84
N ALA A 386 11.24 17.12 23.88
CA ALA A 386 10.79 17.34 22.50
C ALA A 386 9.28 17.64 22.40
N LEU A 387 8.46 16.96 23.22
CA LEU A 387 7.03 17.24 23.31
C LEU A 387 6.77 18.60 23.96
N GLY A 388 7.53 18.96 24.99
CA GLY A 388 7.46 20.27 25.64
C GLY A 388 7.72 21.39 24.64
N GLU A 389 8.82 21.30 23.88
CA GLU A 389 9.14 22.26 22.82
C GLU A 389 8.03 22.35 21.77
N TRP A 390 7.47 21.22 21.31
CA TRP A 390 6.37 21.24 20.34
C TRP A 390 5.10 21.89 20.91
N LEU A 391 4.75 21.58 22.16
CA LEU A 391 3.60 22.18 22.85
C LEU A 391 3.75 23.68 23.06
N GLU A 392 4.96 24.17 23.33
CA GLU A 392 5.25 25.60 23.44
C GLU A 392 5.02 26.35 22.11
N HIS A 393 5.33 25.72 20.98
CA HIS A 393 5.09 26.28 19.64
C HIS A 393 3.60 26.30 19.24
N MET A 394 2.73 25.54 19.92
CA MET A 394 1.30 25.47 19.62
C MET A 394 0.45 26.63 20.18
N ASP A 395 1.05 27.58 20.92
CA ASP A 395 0.48 28.86 21.40
C ASP A 395 -0.99 28.80 21.89
N LYS A 396 -1.27 27.97 22.91
CA LYS A 396 -2.63 27.80 23.46
C LYS A 396 -2.67 27.90 24.99
N LYS A 397 -3.57 28.76 25.47
CA LYS A 397 -3.83 29.07 26.91
C LYS A 397 -4.29 27.89 27.77
N ASN A 398 -4.46 26.69 27.21
CA ASN A 398 -5.00 25.49 27.87
C ASN A 398 -4.37 24.19 27.31
N SER A 399 -3.12 24.24 26.84
CA SER A 399 -2.43 23.01 26.39
C SER A 399 -2.18 22.07 27.57
N PRO A 400 -2.45 20.76 27.44
CA PRO A 400 -2.02 19.76 28.41
C PRO A 400 -0.49 19.80 28.56
N SER A 401 0.01 19.41 29.74
CA SER A 401 1.44 19.35 30.01
C SER A 401 2.13 18.29 29.14
N ALA A 402 3.43 18.45 28.89
CA ALA A 402 4.21 17.47 28.13
C ALA A 402 4.15 16.07 28.76
N GLU A 403 4.10 15.97 30.09
CA GLU A 403 3.94 14.72 30.83
C GLU A 403 2.58 14.07 30.54
N GLU A 404 1.47 14.80 30.65
CA GLU A 404 0.13 14.27 30.35
C GLU A 404 0.00 13.79 28.91
N VAL A 405 0.62 14.50 27.97
CA VAL A 405 0.62 14.14 26.54
C VAL A 405 1.51 12.94 26.26
N PHE A 406 2.69 12.87 26.90
CA PHE A 406 3.58 11.72 26.77
C PHE A 406 2.94 10.46 27.36
N ASP A 407 2.30 10.55 28.51
CA ASP A 407 1.58 9.44 29.14
C ASP A 407 0.44 8.92 28.24
N ALA A 408 -0.27 9.84 27.56
CA ALA A 408 -1.36 9.50 26.66
C ALA A 408 -0.91 8.92 25.31
N THR A 409 0.26 9.31 24.80
CA THR A 409 0.67 9.04 23.40
C THR A 409 1.97 8.23 23.24
N GLY A 410 2.73 8.01 24.33
CA GLY A 410 4.05 7.40 24.29
C GLY A 410 5.08 8.21 23.48
N GLY A 411 4.82 9.50 23.26
CA GLY A 411 5.65 10.37 22.43
C GLY A 411 5.49 10.18 20.92
N HIS A 412 4.41 9.59 20.43
CA HIS A 412 4.23 9.36 19.00
C HIS A 412 3.97 10.68 18.21
N PRO A 413 4.86 11.11 17.28
CA PRO A 413 4.71 12.39 16.55
C PRO A 413 3.39 12.55 15.82
N LEU A 414 2.89 11.50 15.16
CA LEU A 414 1.59 11.57 14.48
C LEU A 414 0.44 11.84 15.45
N ALA A 415 0.52 11.39 16.71
CA ALA A 415 -0.51 11.68 17.70
C ALA A 415 -0.52 13.19 18.04
N MET A 416 0.64 13.83 18.07
CA MET A 416 0.78 15.27 18.22
C MET A 416 0.24 16.05 17.02
N GLU A 417 0.53 15.61 15.80
CA GLU A 417 -0.03 16.22 14.59
C GLU A 417 -1.57 16.15 14.58
N MET A 418 -2.13 15.06 15.08
CA MET A 418 -3.58 14.93 15.23
C MET A 418 -4.12 15.86 16.33
N LEU A 419 -3.45 15.98 17.48
CA LEU A 419 -3.84 16.95 18.51
C LEU A 419 -3.83 18.40 18.00
N GLU A 420 -2.87 18.75 17.13
CA GLU A 420 -2.79 20.06 16.49
C GLU A 420 -3.93 20.29 15.49
N LEU A 421 -4.29 19.28 14.69
CA LEU A 421 -5.30 19.36 13.63
C LEU A 421 -6.75 19.34 14.13
N TYR A 422 -7.05 18.64 15.24
CA TYR A 422 -8.41 18.33 15.65
C TYR A 422 -8.96 19.20 16.80
N GLU A 423 -8.65 20.50 16.82
CA GLU A 423 -9.13 21.47 17.83
C GLU A 423 -10.62 21.38 18.20
N ASN A 424 -11.49 20.85 17.34
CA ASN A 424 -12.88 20.57 17.66
C ASN A 424 -13.47 19.42 16.80
N GLN A 425 -14.00 18.40 17.49
CA GLN A 425 -14.91 17.33 17.04
C GLN A 425 -14.35 15.95 16.62
N THR A 426 -14.46 15.07 17.62
CA THR A 426 -14.69 13.60 17.64
C THR A 426 -13.50 12.65 17.57
N HIS A 427 -13.31 11.97 18.71
CA HIS A 427 -12.61 10.71 19.01
C HIS A 427 -12.59 9.59 17.93
N LYS A 428 -13.25 9.73 16.77
CA LYS A 428 -13.46 8.65 15.78
C LYS A 428 -12.25 8.40 14.87
N ASP A 429 -11.54 9.44 14.45
CA ASP A 429 -10.37 9.30 13.56
C ASP A 429 -9.15 8.73 14.33
N TRP A 430 -8.99 9.10 15.60
CA TRP A 430 -8.03 8.50 16.53
C TRP A 430 -8.20 6.98 16.70
N LEU A 431 -9.43 6.52 16.91
CA LEU A 431 -9.72 5.09 17.10
C LEU A 431 -9.48 4.29 15.81
N ARG A 432 -9.79 4.89 14.65
CA ARG A 432 -9.52 4.27 13.35
C ARG A 432 -8.02 4.10 13.11
N PHE A 433 -7.21 5.08 13.53
CA PHE A 433 -5.75 4.97 13.46
C PHE A 433 -5.19 3.86 14.35
N LEU A 434 -5.60 3.82 15.64
CA LEU A 434 -5.21 2.74 16.55
C LEU A 434 -5.57 1.37 15.97
N ASP A 435 -6.72 1.26 15.29
CA ASP A 435 -7.14 0.03 14.63
C ASP A 435 -6.32 -0.33 13.40
N GLU A 436 -6.16 0.59 12.45
CA GLU A 436 -5.56 0.31 11.14
C GLU A 436 -4.03 0.15 11.22
N GLU A 437 -3.36 0.99 12.00
CA GLU A 437 -1.88 1.08 11.98
C GLU A 437 -1.20 0.36 13.15
N ILE A 438 -1.90 0.21 14.29
CA ILE A 438 -1.33 -0.42 15.49
C ILE A 438 -1.92 -1.81 15.71
N LEU A 439 -3.24 -1.93 15.85
CA LEU A 439 -3.87 -3.20 16.20
C LEU A 439 -3.90 -4.16 15.02
N HIS A 440 -4.44 -3.80 13.85
CA HIS A 440 -4.60 -4.70 12.70
C HIS A 440 -3.32 -5.46 12.30
N PRO A 441 -2.14 -4.81 12.22
CA PRO A 441 -0.88 -5.46 11.84
C PRO A 441 -0.31 -6.43 12.88
N LEU A 442 -0.88 -6.49 14.10
CA LEU A 442 -0.45 -7.43 15.13
C LEU A 442 -1.05 -8.82 14.89
N PRO A 443 -0.28 -9.90 15.11
CA PRO A 443 -0.81 -11.25 15.08
C PRO A 443 -1.82 -11.48 16.22
N SER A 444 -2.75 -12.43 16.03
CA SER A 444 -3.92 -12.62 16.90
C SER A 444 -3.57 -12.93 18.35
N ASN A 445 -2.46 -13.62 18.59
CA ASN A 445 -1.93 -13.92 19.93
C ASN A 445 -1.45 -12.66 20.66
N GLU A 446 -0.75 -11.75 19.98
CA GLU A 446 -0.30 -10.48 20.56
C GLU A 446 -1.48 -9.53 20.86
N LYS A 447 -2.51 -9.54 19.98
CA LYS A 447 -3.77 -8.81 20.22
C LYS A 447 -4.46 -9.29 21.49
N GLU A 448 -4.49 -10.60 21.74
CA GLU A 448 -5.14 -11.15 22.93
C GLU A 448 -4.40 -10.74 24.22
N VAL A 449 -3.07 -10.64 24.20
CA VAL A 449 -2.28 -10.11 25.33
C VAL A 449 -2.68 -8.65 25.64
N LEU A 450 -2.76 -7.79 24.62
CA LEU A 450 -3.21 -6.41 24.79
C LEU A 450 -4.66 -6.34 25.27
N ALA A 451 -5.54 -7.18 24.73
CA ALA A 451 -6.96 -7.23 25.10
C ALA A 451 -7.16 -7.65 26.56
N LEU A 452 -6.39 -8.64 27.04
CA LEU A 452 -6.39 -9.04 28.45
C LEU A 452 -5.93 -7.90 29.35
N LEU A 453 -4.80 -7.26 29.02
CA LEU A 453 -4.32 -6.11 29.80
C LEU A 453 -5.31 -4.95 29.82
N SER A 454 -6.13 -4.78 28.77
CA SER A 454 -7.12 -3.68 28.74
C SER A 454 -8.16 -3.77 29.86
N VAL A 455 -8.45 -4.98 30.35
CA VAL A 455 -9.43 -5.20 31.42
C VAL A 455 -8.79 -5.31 32.81
N ALA A 456 -7.47 -5.31 32.90
CA ALA A 456 -6.77 -5.35 34.18
C ALA A 456 -6.91 -4.01 34.92
N GLU A 457 -7.15 -4.06 36.24
CA GLU A 457 -7.22 -2.85 37.09
C GLU A 457 -5.86 -2.44 37.67
N ARG A 458 -4.86 -3.32 37.62
CA ARG A 458 -3.49 -3.12 38.11
C ARG A 458 -2.48 -3.87 37.23
N PRO A 459 -1.19 -3.49 37.25
CA PRO A 459 -0.13 -4.22 36.56
C PRO A 459 -0.21 -5.73 36.82
N VAL A 460 -0.07 -6.53 35.76
CA VAL A 460 -0.23 -7.99 35.81
C VAL A 460 1.11 -8.66 35.59
N LEU A 461 1.55 -9.50 36.53
CA LEU A 461 2.78 -10.27 36.38
C LEU A 461 2.74 -11.14 35.12
N TRP A 462 3.83 -11.15 34.35
CA TRP A 462 3.92 -11.87 33.09
C TRP A 462 3.47 -13.35 33.15
N PRO A 463 3.86 -14.16 34.16
CA PRO A 463 3.42 -15.56 34.22
C PRO A 463 1.90 -15.72 34.23
N LYS A 464 1.20 -14.81 34.93
CA LYS A 464 -0.26 -14.81 35.03
C LYS A 464 -0.89 -14.37 33.70
N LEU A 465 -0.35 -13.30 33.10
CA LEU A 465 -0.82 -12.80 31.81
C LEU A 465 -0.60 -13.83 30.69
N ALA A 466 0.55 -14.51 30.67
CA ALA A 466 0.88 -15.55 29.71
C ALA A 466 -0.06 -16.75 29.82
N GLN A 467 -0.40 -17.17 31.04
CA GLN A 467 -1.37 -18.24 31.27
C GLN A 467 -2.76 -17.86 30.77
N ALA A 468 -3.24 -16.65 31.07
CA ALA A 468 -4.54 -16.16 30.62
C ALA A 468 -4.61 -15.99 29.08
N ALA A 469 -3.49 -15.59 28.45
CA ALA A 469 -3.39 -15.43 27.00
C ALA A 469 -3.08 -16.72 26.24
N ASN A 470 -2.89 -17.85 26.95
CA ASN A 470 -2.37 -19.10 26.38
C ASN A 470 -1.08 -18.88 25.55
N TRP A 471 -0.15 -18.10 26.11
CA TRP A 471 1.10 -17.71 25.48
C TRP A 471 2.26 -18.53 26.03
N ASP A 472 2.93 -19.29 25.17
CA ASP A 472 4.14 -20.03 25.51
C ASP A 472 5.38 -19.20 25.21
N GLY A 473 6.02 -18.67 26.27
CA GLY A 473 7.33 -18.04 26.17
C GLY A 473 7.51 -16.76 27.00
N PRO A 474 8.62 -16.03 26.76
CA PRO A 474 8.85 -14.73 27.38
C PRO A 474 7.87 -13.68 26.82
N PRO A 475 7.78 -12.50 27.45
CA PRO A 475 6.97 -11.39 26.97
C PRO A 475 7.20 -11.09 25.48
N PRO A 476 6.17 -10.70 24.72
CA PRO A 476 6.32 -10.43 23.30
C PRO A 476 7.22 -9.21 23.14
N LYS A 477 8.48 -9.44 22.72
CA LYS A 477 9.47 -8.37 22.54
C LYS A 477 8.96 -7.24 21.66
N ARG A 478 8.22 -7.61 20.61
CA ARG A 478 7.56 -6.68 19.69
C ARG A 478 6.61 -5.72 20.41
N LEU A 479 5.90 -6.13 21.47
CA LEU A 479 5.00 -5.25 22.20
C LEU A 479 5.76 -4.31 23.16
N LEU A 480 6.87 -4.79 23.73
CA LEU A 480 7.74 -4.01 24.62
C LEU A 480 8.58 -2.98 23.86
N GLU A 481 9.29 -3.40 22.82
CA GLU A 481 10.14 -2.54 21.99
C GLU A 481 9.32 -1.45 21.27
N LYS A 482 8.03 -1.73 21.00
CA LYS A 482 7.09 -0.78 20.40
C LYS A 482 6.34 0.08 21.42
N GLY A 483 6.61 -0.09 22.72
CA GLY A 483 5.94 0.69 23.78
C GLY A 483 4.42 0.46 23.87
N LEU A 484 3.92 -0.69 23.38
CA LEU A 484 2.50 -1.03 23.47
C LEU A 484 2.16 -1.62 24.84
N ILE A 485 3.15 -2.18 25.53
CA ILE A 485 3.07 -2.67 26.91
C ILE A 485 4.21 -2.05 27.69
N ILE A 486 3.92 -1.58 28.89
CA ILE A 486 4.91 -1.08 29.85
C ILE A 486 5.28 -2.22 30.80
N GLU A 487 6.57 -2.50 30.95
CA GLU A 487 7.09 -3.42 31.96
C GLU A 487 7.55 -2.64 33.20
N SER A 488 7.04 -3.01 34.37
CA SER A 488 7.39 -2.43 35.66
C SER A 488 7.70 -3.53 36.69
N GLU A 489 8.25 -3.16 37.85
CA GLU A 489 8.48 -4.11 38.96
C GLU A 489 7.17 -4.76 39.46
N GLU A 490 6.03 -4.08 39.28
CA GLU A 490 4.71 -4.57 39.68
C GLU A 490 4.05 -5.45 38.60
N GLY A 491 4.59 -5.48 37.38
CA GLY A 491 4.12 -6.30 36.27
C GLY A 491 3.94 -5.51 34.97
N MET A 492 3.25 -6.15 34.01
CA MET A 492 2.93 -5.60 32.71
C MET A 492 1.69 -4.72 32.77
N TRP A 493 1.74 -3.59 32.08
CA TRP A 493 0.65 -2.62 32.05
C TRP A 493 0.38 -2.11 30.63
N LEU A 494 -0.87 -1.70 30.38
CA LEU A 494 -1.30 -1.14 29.11
C LEU A 494 -1.59 0.36 29.25
N HIS A 495 -1.22 1.14 28.25
CA HIS A 495 -1.55 2.56 28.18
C HIS A 495 -3.06 2.80 28.14
N ASP A 496 -3.53 3.84 28.84
CA ASP A 496 -4.96 4.15 28.99
C ASP A 496 -5.66 4.47 27.66
N ALA A 497 -4.95 5.00 26.66
CA ALA A 497 -5.55 5.29 25.34
C ALA A 497 -5.82 4.01 24.51
N LEU A 498 -4.90 3.03 24.55
CA LEU A 498 -5.09 1.70 23.95
C LEU A 498 -6.14 0.91 24.73
N ARG A 499 -6.12 1.04 26.05
CA ARG A 499 -7.09 0.46 26.96
C ARG A 499 -8.50 0.96 26.67
N GLU A 500 -8.71 2.27 26.56
CA GLU A 500 -10.02 2.87 26.24
C GLU A 500 -10.53 2.39 24.87
N ARG A 501 -9.65 2.22 23.88
CA ARG A 501 -10.03 1.63 22.58
C ARG A 501 -10.45 0.17 22.70
N LEU A 502 -9.64 -0.67 23.35
CA LEU A 502 -9.89 -2.11 23.50
C LEU A 502 -11.12 -2.37 24.38
N LEU A 503 -11.39 -1.51 25.36
CA LEU A 503 -12.59 -1.56 26.20
C LEU A 503 -13.90 -1.24 25.46
N ARG A 504 -13.84 -0.62 24.27
CA ARG A 504 -15.03 -0.36 23.43
C ARG A 504 -15.46 -1.57 22.58
N GLU A 505 -14.71 -2.66 22.58
CA GLU A 505 -15.18 -3.96 22.06
C GLU A 505 -16.22 -4.55 23.03
N ALA A 506 -17.51 -4.45 22.67
CA ALA A 506 -18.62 -4.80 23.57
C ALA A 506 -18.84 -6.33 23.77
N GLY A 507 -19.22 -6.74 24.98
CA GLY A 507 -20.02 -7.96 25.26
C GLY A 507 -19.42 -9.03 26.19
N GLU A 508 -19.99 -10.25 26.13
CA GLU A 508 -19.64 -11.45 26.93
C GLU A 508 -18.15 -11.84 26.91
N ILE A 509 -17.40 -11.35 25.92
CA ILE A 509 -15.96 -11.61 25.76
C ILE A 509 -15.13 -10.87 26.83
N GLN A 510 -15.55 -9.67 27.24
CA GLN A 510 -14.89 -8.93 28.32
C GLN A 510 -15.06 -9.62 29.68
N GLU A 511 -16.27 -10.10 30.00
CA GLU A 511 -16.52 -10.83 31.25
C GLU A 511 -15.68 -12.13 31.33
N LYS A 512 -15.52 -12.85 30.21
CA LYS A 512 -14.63 -14.02 30.15
C LYS A 512 -13.17 -13.65 30.43
N ARG A 513 -12.69 -12.52 29.87
CA ARG A 513 -11.31 -12.03 30.09
C ARG A 513 -11.07 -11.60 31.53
N ILE A 514 -12.06 -10.98 32.18
CA ILE A 514 -12.00 -10.64 33.62
C ILE A 514 -11.87 -11.91 34.45
N ASN A 515 -12.67 -12.94 34.15
CA ASN A 515 -12.62 -14.21 34.89
C ASN A 515 -11.25 -14.90 34.72
N LEU A 516 -10.69 -14.91 33.51
CA LEU A 516 -9.35 -15.47 33.24
C LEU A 516 -8.22 -14.76 33.99
N LEU A 517 -8.37 -13.47 34.30
CA LEU A 517 -7.40 -12.71 35.10
C LEU A 517 -7.64 -12.82 36.61
N ASN A 518 -8.80 -13.33 37.04
CA ASN A 518 -9.14 -13.51 38.45
C ASN A 518 -8.98 -14.95 38.94
N GLU A 519 -8.92 -15.92 38.03
CA GLU A 519 -8.37 -17.27 38.24
C GLU A 519 -6.84 -17.22 38.43
#